data_AF-A0A0M2K5R3-F1
#
_entry.id   AF-A0A0M2K5R3-F1
#
_cell.length_a   1.000
_cell.length_b   1.000
_cell.length_c   1.000
_cell.angle_alpha   90.00
_cell.angle_beta   90.00
_cell.angle_gamma   90.00
#
_symmetry.space_group_name_H-M   'P 1'
#
loop_
_entity.id
_entity.type
_entity.pdbx_description
1 polymer ?
#
loop_
_entity_poly.entity_id
_entity_poly.type
_entity_poly.pdbx_seq_one_letter_code
_entity_poly.pdbx_strand_id
1 'polypeptide(L)' 'MIVLTAAQIQELSAFATQDGQQSYTITTGLIPAFEADDGVEVTEYHGLIAYSDSEKHGVLQLG' A
#
# COMPACT_ATOMS: atom_id res chain seq x y z
N MET A 1 -17.73 -0.45 -4.21
CA MET A 1 -17.35 -1.87 -4.35
C MET A 1 -15.92 -1.90 -4.84
N ILE A 2 -15.03 -2.61 -4.14
CA ILE A 2 -13.62 -2.73 -4.53
C ILE A 2 -13.46 -4.09 -5.21
N VAL A 3 -12.89 -4.09 -6.41
CA VAL A 3 -12.57 -5.31 -7.16
C VAL A 3 -11.07 -5.34 -7.33
N LEU A 4 -10.44 -6.37 -6.77
CA LEU A 4 -9.00 -6.57 -6.91
C LEU A 4 -8.74 -7.60 -8.01
N THR A 5 -7.68 -7.39 -8.78
CA THR A 5 -7.16 -8.41 -9.69
C THR A 5 -6.46 -9.52 -8.90
N ALA A 6 -6.26 -10.68 -9.53
CA ALA A 6 -5.51 -11.76 -8.90
C ALA A 6 -4.08 -11.33 -8.50
N ALA A 7 -3.44 -10.48 -9.31
CA ALA A 7 -2.12 -9.93 -9.01
C ALA A 7 -2.13 -9.07 -7.74
N GLN A 8 -3.10 -8.16 -7.61
CA GLN A 8 -3.26 -7.31 -6.44
C GLN A 8 -3.52 -8.11 -5.16
N ILE A 9 -4.28 -9.20 -5.24
CA ILE A 9 -4.50 -10.11 -4.11
C ILE A 9 -3.19 -10.80 -3.70
N GLN A 10 -2.37 -11.21 -4.67
CA GLN A 10 -1.07 -11.82 -4.41
C GLN A 10 -0.10 -10.83 -3.77
N GLU A 11 -0.05 -9.59 -4.27
CA GLU A 11 0.78 -8.53 -3.70
C GLU A 11 0.38 -8.21 -2.26
N LEU A 12 -0.93 -8.08 -1.99
CA LEU A 12 -1.44 -7.86 -0.63
C LEU A 12 -1.05 -9.02 0.31
N SER A 13 -1.14 -10.26 -0.16
CA SER A 13 -0.75 -11.43 0.63
C SER A 13 0.76 -11.46 0.93
N ALA A 14 1.59 -11.11 -0.04
CA ALA A 14 3.04 -11.04 0.14
C ALA A 14 3.41 -9.94 1.14
N PHE A 15 2.81 -8.76 0.96
CA PHE A 15 2.99 -7.61 1.84
C PHE A 15 2.60 -7.93 3.28
N ALA A 16 1.43 -8.54 3.50
CA ALA A 16 0.98 -8.96 4.83
C ALA A 16 1.95 -9.94 5.50
N THR A 17 2.50 -10.88 4.72
CA THR A 17 3.47 -11.87 5.23
C THR A 17 4.80 -11.23 5.61
N GLN A 18 5.29 -10.28 4.82
CA GLN A 18 6.56 -9.60 5.07
C GLN A 18 6.47 -8.63 6.25
N ASP A 19 5.37 -7.90 6.34
CA ASP A 19 5.15 -6.89 7.38
C ASP A 19 4.66 -7.52 8.71
N GLY A 20 4.21 -8.78 8.66
CA GLY A 20 3.76 -9.55 9.84
C GLY A 20 2.36 -9.17 10.35
N GLN A 21 1.62 -8.38 9.58
CA GLN A 21 0.28 -7.91 9.91
C GLN A 21 -0.80 -8.86 9.40
N GLN A 22 -1.81 -9.11 10.23
CA GLN A 22 -2.90 -10.04 9.91
C GLN A 22 -4.08 -9.34 9.21
N SER A 23 -4.15 -8.01 9.24
CA SER A 23 -5.27 -7.25 8.70
C SER A 23 -4.82 -5.93 8.11
N TYR A 24 -5.41 -5.57 6.97
CA TYR A 24 -5.20 -4.30 6.28
C TYR A 24 -6.54 -3.66 5.95
N THR A 25 -6.58 -2.34 6.08
CA THR A 25 -7.68 -1.52 5.60
C THR A 25 -7.39 -1.12 4.16
N ILE A 26 -8.34 -1.39 3.27
CA ILE A 26 -8.26 -1.00 1.86
C ILE A 26 -9.17 0.20 1.64
N THR A 27 -8.60 1.29 1.11
CA THR A 27 -9.33 2.50 0.79
C THR A 27 -8.80 3.14 -0.48
N THR A 28 -9.56 4.06 -1.05
CA THR A 28 -9.02 5.01 -2.03
C THR A 28 -8.32 6.13 -1.29
N GLY A 29 -7.04 6.36 -1.59
CA GLY A 29 -6.23 7.36 -0.92
C GLY A 29 -5.34 8.13 -1.89
N LEU A 30 -4.88 9.29 -1.42
CA LEU A 30 -3.87 10.11 -2.09
C LEU A 30 -2.58 9.99 -1.28
N ILE A 31 -1.52 9.54 -1.94
CA ILE A 31 -0.15 9.63 -1.43
C ILE A 31 0.50 10.79 -2.18
N PRO A 32 0.78 11.93 -1.52
CA PRO A 32 1.45 13.05 -2.18
C PRO A 32 2.86 12.65 -2.61
N ALA A 33 3.42 13.35 -3.60
CA ALA A 33 4.81 13.12 -3.98
C ALA A 33 5.77 13.43 -2.81
N PHE A 34 6.78 12.59 -2.61
CA PHE A 34 7.78 12.75 -1.56
C PHE A 34 9.14 12.19 -2.00
N GLU A 35 10.22 12.67 -1.38
CA GLU A 35 11.56 12.09 -1.53
C GLU A 35 11.73 10.99 -0.48
N ALA A 36 11.97 9.76 -0.92
CA ALA A 36 12.25 8.64 -0.03
C ALA A 36 13.65 8.76 0.59
N ASP A 37 13.90 8.02 1.67
CA ASP A 37 15.18 8.07 2.40
C ASP A 37 16.41 7.68 1.54
N ASP A 38 16.20 7.01 0.41
CA ASP A 38 17.22 6.66 -0.58
C ASP A 38 17.43 7.73 -1.67
N GLY A 39 16.77 8.88 -1.55
CA GLY A 39 16.82 9.99 -2.51
C GLY A 39 15.98 9.76 -3.76
N VAL A 40 15.15 8.70 -3.80
CA VAL A 40 14.25 8.45 -4.92
C VAL A 40 13.00 9.32 -4.77
N GLU A 41 12.71 10.12 -5.80
CA GLU A 41 11.44 10.85 -5.87
C GLU A 41 10.29 9.87 -6.14
N VAL A 42 9.42 9.72 -5.14
CA VAL A 42 8.16 9.02 -5.26
C VAL A 42 7.13 10.01 -5.79
N THR A 43 6.56 9.69 -6.95
CA THR A 43 5.50 10.51 -7.55
C THR A 43 4.18 10.39 -6.80
N GLU A 44 3.31 11.39 -6.97
CA GLU A 44 1.97 11.37 -6.41
C GLU A 44 1.21 10.13 -6.91
N TYR A 45 0.60 9.39 -5.98
CA TYR A 45 -0.26 8.27 -6.28
C TYR A 45 -1.68 8.54 -5.80
N HIS A 46 -2.65 8.36 -6.69
CA HIS A 46 -4.07 8.41 -6.36
C HIS A 46 -4.74 7.12 -6.84
N GLY A 47 -5.17 6.29 -5.89
CA GLY A 47 -5.72 4.98 -6.20
C GLY A 47 -6.06 4.18 -4.96
N LEU A 48 -6.17 2.86 -5.13
CA LEU A 48 -6.42 1.96 -4.02
C LEU A 48 -5.12 1.78 -3.22
N ILE A 49 -5.20 1.96 -1.91
CA ILE A 49 -4.12 1.73 -0.98
C ILE A 49 -4.55 0.72 0.08
N ALA A 50 -3.61 -0.10 0.53
CA ALA A 50 -3.75 -0.96 1.68
C ALA A 50 -2.76 -0.52 2.76
N TYR A 51 -3.27 -0.26 3.96
CA TYR A 51 -2.46 0.15 5.11
C TYR A 51 -2.93 -0.57 6.37
N SER A 52 -2.03 -0.75 7.33
CA SER A 52 -2.39 -1.20 8.67
C SER A 52 -2.53 0.02 9.58
N ASP A 53 -3.26 -0.09 10.69
CA ASP A 53 -3.44 1.01 11.66
C ASP A 53 -2.15 1.32 12.47
N SER A 54 -0.98 0.99 11.94
CA SER A 54 0.31 1.18 12.58
C SER A 54 1.15 2.16 11.79
N GLU A 55 1.61 3.21 12.48
CA GLU A 55 2.53 4.21 11.94
C GLU A 55 3.93 3.64 11.63
N LYS A 56 4.23 2.42 12.08
CA LYS A 56 5.51 1.75 11.83
C LYS A 56 5.53 0.92 10.55
N HIS A 57 4.36 0.70 9.95
CA HIS A 57 4.19 -0.21 8.84
C HIS A 57 3.89 0.56 7.56
N GLY A 58 4.23 -0.04 6.43
CA GLY A 58 4.13 0.61 5.13
C GLY A 58 2.70 0.72 4.62
N VAL A 59 2.54 1.51 3.57
CA VAL A 59 1.33 1.56 2.75
C VAL A 59 1.64 0.86 1.42
N LEU A 60 0.81 -0.11 1.03
CA LEU A 60 0.88 -0.77 -0.26
C LEU A 60 -0.05 -0.08 -1.26
N GLN A 61 0.47 0.28 -2.42
CA GLN A 61 -0.31 0.79 -3.55
C GLN A 61 -0.85 -0.40 -4.36
N LEU A 62 -2.16 -0.43 -4.62
CA LEU A 62 -2.85 -1.47 -5.39
C LEU A 62 -3.21 -0.93 -6.78
N GLY A 63 -2.19 -0.48 -7.51
CA GLY A 63 -2.28 0.04 -8.88
C GLY A 63 -2.46 -1.03 -9.95
#